data_AF-A0A0B3B3T2-F1
#
_entry.id   AF-A0A0B3B3T2-F1
#
_cell.length_a   1.000
_cell.length_b   1.000
_cell.length_c   1.000
_cell.angle_alpha   90.00
_cell.angle_beta   90.00
_cell.angle_gamma   90.00
#
_symmetry.space_group_name_H-M   'P 1'
#
loop_
_entity.id
_entity.type
_entity.pdbx_description
1 polymer ?
#
loop_
_entity_poly.entity_id
_entity_poly.type
_entity_poly.pdbx_seq_one_letter_code
_entity_poly.pdbx_strand_id
1 'polypeptide(L)'
;MKAIVGKSYLTEIPHEEGKLSFQHPAFKGTYGNVAEQIDKAGLKRPNSPETASLVYDAFQNKDEKYESEIISILKDNWFWEFTGNLYLPKSNEEINNGVLIEYNPKIENGKLIMNKNSLIKRLQSNDPLVKFVPFGYKIEKQSSLELSKNPYIVARYGEEGAEKIAEVASKYENKPHVWNFNSVDEEKVRMSALNGGWDFDDRLYVGGCDWNDGSQVNAFGVCKEY
;
A
#
# COMPACT_ATOMS: atom_id res chain seq x y z
N MET A 1 14.84 -28.17 -6.38
CA MET A 1 14.67 -26.89 -5.63
C MET A 1 15.74 -26.82 -4.55
N LYS A 2 16.64 -25.84 -4.59
CA LYS A 2 17.59 -25.59 -3.48
C LYS A 2 16.87 -24.73 -2.46
N ALA A 3 16.55 -25.28 -1.29
CA ALA A 3 16.07 -24.48 -0.17
C ALA A 3 17.16 -23.47 0.21
N ILE A 4 16.84 -22.18 0.13
CA ILE A 4 17.72 -21.14 0.65
C ILE A 4 17.49 -21.14 2.17
N VAL A 5 18.46 -21.64 2.92
CA VAL A 5 18.43 -21.66 4.39
C VAL A 5 18.13 -20.25 4.91
N GLY A 6 17.10 -20.10 5.73
CA GLY A 6 16.71 -18.82 6.34
C GLY A 6 15.48 -18.11 5.73
N LYS A 7 14.77 -18.73 4.78
CA LYS A 7 13.47 -18.24 4.29
C LYS A 7 12.32 -19.05 4.89
N SER A 8 11.34 -18.37 5.47
CA SER A 8 10.05 -18.92 5.89
C SER A 8 8.93 -18.34 5.02
N TYR A 9 7.75 -18.95 5.07
CA TYR A 9 6.58 -18.46 4.34
C TYR A 9 5.42 -18.32 5.29
N LEU A 10 4.78 -17.15 5.25
CA LEU A 10 3.49 -16.91 5.89
C LEU A 10 2.44 -17.37 4.90
N THR A 11 1.85 -18.52 5.16
CA THR A 11 0.95 -19.20 4.25
C THR A 11 -0.49 -18.99 4.66
N GLU A 12 -1.39 -19.15 3.70
CA GLU A 12 -2.83 -19.18 3.92
C GLU A 12 -3.48 -17.86 4.37
N ILE A 13 -2.84 -16.72 4.11
CA ILE A 13 -3.41 -15.41 4.42
C ILE A 13 -4.64 -15.18 3.55
N PRO A 14 -5.87 -15.08 4.10
CA PRO A 14 -7.07 -14.91 3.31
C PRO A 14 -7.06 -13.59 2.54
N HIS A 15 -7.36 -13.63 1.25
CA HIS A 15 -7.42 -12.45 0.37
C HIS A 15 -8.40 -12.69 -0.77
N GLU A 16 -9.43 -11.86 -0.87
CA GLU A 16 -10.52 -12.04 -1.84
C GLU A 16 -11.10 -13.47 -1.72
N GLU A 17 -11.31 -14.14 -2.84
CA GLU A 17 -11.80 -15.53 -2.86
C GLU A 17 -10.68 -16.58 -2.63
N GLY A 18 -9.45 -16.13 -2.36
CA GLY A 18 -8.24 -16.95 -2.34
C GLY A 18 -7.38 -16.80 -1.10
N LYS A 19 -6.13 -17.25 -1.23
CA LYS A 19 -5.12 -17.24 -0.17
C LYS A 19 -3.78 -16.76 -0.72
N LEU A 20 -3.12 -15.87 0.00
CA LEU A 20 -1.77 -15.43 -0.32
C LEU A 20 -0.73 -16.17 0.51
N SER A 21 0.50 -16.21 -0.02
CA SER A 21 1.67 -16.60 0.76
C SER A 21 2.77 -15.55 0.64
N PHE A 22 3.32 -15.10 1.76
CA PHE A 22 4.37 -14.07 1.79
C PHE A 22 5.70 -14.68 2.22
N GLN A 23 6.78 -14.31 1.54
CA GLN A 23 8.13 -14.69 1.95
C GLN A 23 8.56 -13.87 3.15
N HIS A 24 9.02 -14.54 4.21
CA HIS A 24 9.65 -13.95 5.39
C HIS A 24 11.17 -14.26 5.41
N PRO A 25 12.03 -13.31 5.84
CA PRO A 25 11.71 -11.97 6.38
C PRO A 25 11.36 -10.95 5.28
N ALA A 26 10.86 -9.78 5.72
CA ALA A 26 10.65 -8.63 4.84
C ALA A 26 11.95 -8.20 4.16
N PHE A 27 11.83 -7.73 2.92
CA PHE A 27 12.91 -7.04 2.23
C PHE A 27 13.04 -5.62 2.78
N LYS A 28 14.28 -5.16 2.91
CA LYS A 28 14.62 -3.84 3.48
C LYS A 28 15.48 -3.04 2.52
N GLY A 29 15.24 -1.74 2.44
CA GLY A 29 16.01 -0.83 1.58
C GLY A 29 15.23 0.41 1.20
N THR A 30 15.63 1.07 0.12
CA THR A 30 14.82 2.10 -0.54
C THR A 30 13.79 1.45 -1.46
N TYR A 31 12.79 2.20 -1.93
CA TYR A 31 11.74 1.67 -2.80
C TYR A 31 12.25 0.86 -3.99
N GLY A 32 13.07 1.50 -4.83
CA GLY A 32 13.61 0.88 -6.02
C GLY A 32 14.46 -0.35 -5.70
N ASN A 33 15.19 -0.30 -4.59
CA ASN A 33 16.02 -1.41 -4.15
C ASN A 33 15.18 -2.59 -3.63
N VAL A 34 14.14 -2.35 -2.82
CA VAL A 34 13.23 -3.39 -2.36
C VAL A 34 12.48 -4.03 -3.53
N ALA A 35 12.03 -3.20 -4.48
CA ALA A 35 11.40 -3.66 -5.71
C ALA A 35 12.29 -4.63 -6.51
N GLU A 36 13.57 -4.31 -6.63
CA GLU A 36 14.56 -5.12 -7.34
C GLU A 36 14.87 -6.43 -6.58
N GLN A 37 14.96 -6.36 -5.24
CA GLN A 37 15.18 -7.54 -4.40
C GLN A 37 14.03 -8.55 -4.53
N ILE A 38 12.77 -8.08 -4.50
CA ILE A 38 11.58 -8.92 -4.68
C ILE A 38 11.59 -9.59 -6.06
N ASP A 39 11.87 -8.82 -7.12
CA ASP A 39 11.92 -9.34 -8.49
C ASP A 39 13.03 -10.39 -8.65
N LYS A 40 14.24 -10.12 -8.13
CA LYS A 40 15.37 -11.06 -8.14
C LYS A 40 15.07 -12.34 -7.36
N ALA A 41 14.21 -12.26 -6.34
CA ALA A 41 13.73 -13.44 -5.61
C ALA A 41 12.66 -14.23 -6.37
N GLY A 42 12.21 -13.76 -7.54
CA GLY A 42 11.16 -14.40 -8.34
C GLY A 42 9.75 -14.19 -7.80
N LEU A 43 9.58 -13.30 -6.83
CA LEU A 43 8.32 -13.04 -6.14
C LEU A 43 7.51 -11.94 -6.85
N LYS A 44 6.24 -11.83 -6.50
CA LYS A 44 5.38 -10.70 -6.84
C LYS A 44 5.55 -9.60 -5.78
N ARG A 45 5.53 -8.34 -6.23
CA ARG A 45 5.50 -7.16 -5.35
C ARG A 45 4.09 -7.00 -4.76
N PRO A 46 3.94 -6.81 -3.45
CA PRO A 46 2.62 -6.69 -2.83
C PRO A 46 1.99 -5.34 -3.17
N ASN A 47 0.78 -5.34 -3.73
CA ASN A 47 0.00 -4.11 -3.84
C ASN A 47 -0.64 -3.75 -2.47
N SER A 48 -1.39 -2.65 -2.45
CA SER A 48 -2.09 -2.18 -1.25
C SER A 48 -3.10 -3.21 -0.69
N PRO A 49 -4.04 -3.80 -1.46
CA PRO A 49 -4.95 -4.85 -0.99
C PRO A 49 -4.25 -6.06 -0.34
N GLU A 50 -3.16 -6.53 -0.95
CA GLU A 50 -2.38 -7.66 -0.45
C GLU A 50 -1.68 -7.31 0.87
N THR A 51 -1.11 -6.11 0.95
CA THR A 51 -0.48 -5.60 2.19
C THR A 51 -1.51 -5.46 3.31
N ALA A 52 -2.71 -4.97 3.00
CA ALA A 52 -3.81 -4.91 3.97
C ALA A 52 -4.17 -6.28 4.54
N SER A 53 -4.17 -7.31 3.69
CA SER A 53 -4.47 -8.69 4.11
C SER A 53 -3.38 -9.25 5.02
N LEU A 54 -2.11 -9.02 4.69
CA LEU A 54 -0.98 -9.40 5.54
C LEU A 54 -1.04 -8.75 6.92
N VAL A 55 -1.24 -7.42 6.96
CA VAL A 55 -1.27 -6.68 8.23
C VAL A 55 -2.50 -7.07 9.05
N TYR A 56 -3.65 -7.22 8.41
CA TYR A 56 -4.87 -7.69 9.07
C TYR A 56 -4.65 -9.04 9.76
N ASP A 57 -4.14 -10.02 9.03
CA ASP A 57 -3.90 -11.36 9.54
C ASP A 57 -2.92 -11.36 10.72
N ALA A 58 -1.84 -10.56 10.62
CA ALA A 58 -0.91 -10.38 11.72
C ALA A 58 -1.60 -9.83 13.00
N PHE A 59 -2.55 -8.91 12.87
CA PHE A 59 -3.32 -8.39 14.02
C PHE A 59 -4.31 -9.41 14.60
N GLN A 60 -4.82 -10.35 13.80
CA GLN A 60 -5.66 -11.45 14.31
C GLN A 60 -4.83 -12.48 15.09
N ASN A 61 -3.56 -12.66 14.71
CA ASN A 61 -2.66 -13.69 15.23
C ASN A 61 -1.45 -13.09 15.98
N LYS A 62 -1.64 -11.94 16.65
CA LYS A 62 -0.56 -11.07 17.18
C LYS A 62 0.46 -11.72 18.12
N ASP A 63 0.12 -12.84 18.75
CA ASP A 63 0.98 -13.53 19.72
C ASP A 63 1.94 -14.53 19.03
N GLU A 64 1.75 -14.76 17.73
CA GLU A 64 2.64 -15.58 16.92
C GLU A 64 3.91 -14.81 16.51
N LYS A 65 4.99 -15.58 16.30
CA LYS A 65 6.34 -15.01 16.16
C LYS A 65 6.47 -14.10 14.94
N TYR A 66 5.91 -14.46 13.79
CA TYR A 66 6.11 -13.69 12.57
C TYR A 66 5.15 -12.49 12.50
N GLU A 67 3.97 -12.66 13.06
CA GLU A 67 2.86 -11.73 13.14
C GLU A 67 3.23 -10.57 14.06
N SER A 68 3.82 -10.89 15.22
CA SER A 68 4.41 -9.88 16.11
C SER A 68 5.55 -9.10 15.45
N GLU A 69 6.36 -9.73 14.59
CA GLU A 69 7.40 -9.04 13.81
C GLU A 69 6.78 -8.09 12.76
N ILE A 70 5.72 -8.50 12.07
CA ILE A 70 4.98 -7.63 11.13
C ILE A 70 4.41 -6.41 11.86
N ILE A 71 3.78 -6.63 13.01
CA ILE A 71 3.24 -5.54 13.84
C ILE A 71 4.36 -4.61 14.32
N SER A 72 5.51 -5.15 14.73
CA SER A 72 6.67 -4.33 15.12
C SER A 72 7.17 -3.50 13.95
N ILE A 73 7.29 -4.09 12.75
CA ILE A 73 7.68 -3.34 11.55
C ILE A 73 6.67 -2.22 11.26
N LEU A 74 5.36 -2.49 11.36
CA LEU A 74 4.34 -1.46 11.15
C LEU A 74 4.49 -0.31 12.14
N LYS A 75 4.78 -0.60 13.41
CA LYS A 75 4.99 0.42 14.46
C LYS A 75 6.24 1.24 14.18
N ASP A 76 7.36 0.57 13.93
CA ASP A 76 8.67 1.23 13.91
C ASP A 76 9.05 1.79 12.53
N ASN A 77 8.39 1.33 11.46
CA ASN A 77 8.76 1.62 10.08
C ASN A 77 7.54 1.71 9.14
N TRP A 78 7.78 2.12 7.90
CA TRP A 78 6.76 2.13 6.85
C TRP A 78 6.73 0.79 6.09
N PHE A 79 5.53 0.25 5.92
CA PHE A 79 5.25 -0.74 4.89
C PHE A 79 4.97 -0.06 3.57
N TRP A 80 5.74 -0.45 2.56
CA TRP A 80 5.53 0.05 1.21
C TRP A 80 4.62 -0.88 0.45
N GLU A 81 3.65 -0.25 -0.18
CA GLU A 81 2.64 -0.91 -0.98
C GLU A 81 2.94 -0.55 -2.42
N PHE A 82 3.08 -1.54 -3.30
CA PHE A 82 3.38 -1.32 -4.71
C PHE A 82 2.14 -0.84 -5.47
N THR A 83 1.67 0.34 -5.08
CA THR A 83 0.53 1.08 -5.59
C THR A 83 0.95 2.54 -5.79
N GLY A 84 0.95 2.99 -7.03
CA GLY A 84 1.33 4.36 -7.40
C GLY A 84 0.16 5.32 -7.29
N ASN A 85 0.43 6.56 -6.89
CA ASN A 85 -0.52 7.67 -6.86
C ASN A 85 0.01 8.81 -7.73
N LEU A 86 -0.76 9.18 -8.76
CA LEU A 86 -0.52 10.37 -9.58
C LEU A 86 -1.61 11.39 -9.29
N TYR A 87 -1.27 12.40 -8.49
CA TYR A 87 -2.14 13.52 -8.17
C TYR A 87 -2.20 14.50 -9.33
N LEU A 88 -3.40 14.91 -9.71
CA LEU A 88 -3.68 15.79 -10.83
C LEU A 88 -4.22 17.13 -10.32
N PRO A 89 -3.67 18.27 -10.79
CA PRO A 89 -4.21 19.58 -10.46
C PRO A 89 -5.57 19.78 -11.14
N LYS A 90 -6.27 20.84 -10.74
CA LYS A 90 -7.46 21.29 -11.46
C LYS A 90 -7.09 21.78 -12.86
N SER A 91 -7.84 21.35 -13.87
CA SER A 91 -7.61 21.73 -15.27
C SER A 91 -8.91 21.69 -16.07
N ASN A 92 -8.83 21.95 -17.38
CA ASN A 92 -9.96 21.82 -18.32
C ASN A 92 -10.07 20.41 -18.95
N GLU A 93 -9.27 19.45 -18.49
CA GLU A 93 -9.33 18.06 -18.96
C GLU A 93 -10.48 17.30 -18.29
N GLU A 94 -10.95 16.21 -18.89
CA GLU A 94 -12.03 15.38 -18.31
C GLU A 94 -11.62 14.74 -16.97
N ILE A 95 -10.38 14.24 -16.89
CA ILE A 95 -9.80 13.64 -15.68
C ILE A 95 -8.82 14.64 -15.08
N ASN A 96 -9.26 15.36 -14.05
CA ASN A 96 -8.48 16.37 -13.35
C ASN A 96 -8.91 16.49 -11.88
N ASN A 97 -8.16 17.26 -11.06
CA ASN A 97 -8.52 17.55 -9.66
C ASN A 97 -8.80 16.30 -8.81
N GLY A 98 -7.84 15.37 -8.79
CA GLY A 98 -7.97 14.11 -8.07
C GLY A 98 -6.69 13.30 -8.11
N VAL A 99 -6.81 11.99 -7.90
CA VAL A 99 -5.69 11.05 -7.91
C VAL A 99 -5.99 9.88 -8.84
N LEU A 100 -5.05 9.59 -9.74
CA LEU A 100 -4.97 8.32 -10.46
C LEU A 100 -4.17 7.33 -9.61
N ILE A 101 -4.76 6.18 -9.32
CA ILE A 101 -4.16 5.11 -8.54
C ILE A 101 -3.86 3.95 -9.48
N GLU A 102 -2.65 3.41 -9.42
CA GLU A 102 -2.21 2.27 -10.23
C GLU A 102 -1.68 1.14 -9.34
N TYR A 103 -2.30 -0.04 -9.42
CA TYR A 103 -1.76 -1.25 -8.81
C TYR A 103 -0.63 -1.83 -9.65
N ASN A 104 0.43 -2.28 -8.99
CA ASN A 104 1.64 -2.83 -9.62
C ASN A 104 2.25 -1.89 -10.67
N PRO A 105 2.55 -0.63 -10.31
CA PRO A 105 3.07 0.35 -11.24
C PRO A 105 4.45 -0.07 -11.76
N LYS A 106 4.81 0.48 -12.91
CA LYS A 106 6.13 0.25 -13.50
C LYS A 106 7.21 0.94 -12.65
N ILE A 107 8.29 0.21 -12.40
CA ILE A 107 9.50 0.73 -11.75
C ILE A 107 10.68 0.52 -12.68
N GLU A 108 11.37 1.59 -13.04
CA GLU A 108 12.55 1.53 -13.90
C GLU A 108 13.73 2.20 -13.20
N ASN A 109 14.86 1.49 -13.11
CA ASN A 109 16.06 2.00 -12.43
C ASN A 109 15.76 2.52 -11.01
N GLY A 110 14.87 1.81 -10.31
CA GLY A 110 14.40 2.16 -8.98
C GLY A 110 13.44 3.34 -8.88
N LYS A 111 12.98 3.88 -10.01
CA LYS A 111 12.06 5.03 -10.08
C LYS A 111 10.65 4.58 -10.39
N LEU A 112 9.68 5.10 -9.66
CA LEU A 112 8.26 4.96 -9.97
C LEU A 112 7.93 5.71 -11.26
N ILE A 113 7.37 5.01 -12.25
CA ILE A 113 6.97 5.61 -13.53
C ILE A 113 5.45 5.62 -13.63
N MET A 114 4.85 6.81 -13.61
CA MET A 114 3.41 7.00 -13.80
C MET A 114 3.16 7.96 -14.96
N ASN A 115 2.80 7.41 -16.13
CA ASN A 115 2.50 8.21 -17.31
C ASN A 115 1.01 8.56 -17.37
N LYS A 116 0.67 9.84 -17.15
CA LYS A 116 -0.71 10.34 -17.15
C LYS A 116 -1.54 9.88 -18.35
N ASN A 117 -1.05 10.08 -19.57
CA ASN A 117 -1.79 9.75 -20.80
C ASN A 117 -2.05 8.25 -20.91
N SER A 118 -1.07 7.41 -20.52
CA SER A 118 -1.24 5.97 -20.49
C SER A 118 -2.25 5.53 -19.43
N LEU A 119 -2.22 6.14 -18.25
CA LEU A 119 -3.14 5.83 -17.15
C LEU A 119 -4.57 6.23 -17.49
N ILE A 120 -4.79 7.42 -18.06
CA ILE A 120 -6.11 7.88 -18.51
C ILE A 120 -6.68 6.93 -19.57
N LYS A 121 -5.87 6.52 -20.56
CA LYS A 121 -6.31 5.54 -21.57
C LYS A 121 -6.73 4.20 -20.97
N ARG A 122 -5.96 3.70 -20.00
CA ARG A 122 -6.27 2.45 -19.28
C ARG A 122 -7.55 2.58 -18.45
N LEU A 123 -7.71 3.71 -17.75
CA LEU A 123 -8.93 4.02 -17.00
C LEU A 123 -10.17 4.05 -17.92
N GLN A 124 -10.09 4.76 -19.06
CA GLN A 124 -11.17 4.83 -20.06
C GLN A 124 -11.46 3.47 -20.72
N SER A 125 -10.49 2.55 -20.70
CA SER A 125 -10.65 1.17 -21.17
C SER A 125 -11.14 0.21 -20.06
N ASN A 126 -11.53 0.74 -18.90
CA ASN A 126 -11.97 -0.02 -17.73
C ASN A 126 -10.91 -1.02 -17.20
N ASP A 127 -9.63 -0.65 -17.25
CA ASP A 127 -8.57 -1.44 -16.60
C ASP A 127 -8.83 -1.50 -15.07
N PRO A 128 -9.04 -2.69 -14.48
CA PRO A 128 -9.35 -2.81 -13.05
C PRO A 128 -8.19 -2.37 -12.14
N LEU A 129 -6.96 -2.30 -12.66
CA LEU A 129 -5.76 -1.90 -11.93
C LEU A 129 -5.56 -0.39 -11.87
N VAL A 130 -6.37 0.39 -12.59
CA VAL A 130 -6.30 1.86 -12.59
C VAL A 130 -7.61 2.43 -12.08
N LYS A 131 -7.54 3.27 -11.05
CA LYS A 131 -8.69 3.98 -10.48
C LYS A 131 -8.47 5.47 -10.52
N PHE A 132 -9.56 6.23 -10.58
CA PHE A 132 -9.53 7.67 -10.39
C PHE A 132 -10.43 8.05 -9.22
N VAL A 133 -9.94 8.91 -8.34
CA VAL A 133 -10.71 9.46 -7.22
C VAL A 133 -10.60 10.98 -7.25
N PRO A 134 -11.71 11.71 -7.43
CA PRO A 134 -11.69 13.17 -7.34
C PRO A 134 -11.36 13.60 -5.90
N PHE A 135 -10.68 14.73 -5.75
CA PHE A 135 -10.49 15.32 -4.42
C PHE A 135 -11.83 15.70 -3.76
N GLY A 136 -11.82 15.79 -2.43
CA GLY A 136 -13.01 16.05 -1.62
C GLY A 136 -13.40 14.89 -0.70
N TYR A 137 -12.68 13.77 -0.75
CA TYR A 137 -12.75 12.73 0.28
C TYR A 137 -12.11 13.23 1.60
N LYS A 138 -12.52 12.62 2.71
CA LYS A 138 -12.01 12.97 4.04
C LYS A 138 -10.53 12.61 4.14
N ILE A 139 -9.69 13.56 4.55
CA ILE A 139 -8.29 13.32 4.89
C ILE A 139 -8.08 13.50 6.39
N GLU A 140 -6.84 13.35 6.85
CA GLU A 140 -6.47 13.44 8.27
C GLU A 140 -7.25 12.47 9.15
N LYS A 141 -7.56 12.87 10.39
CA LYS A 141 -8.18 12.01 11.41
C LYS A 141 -9.62 11.66 11.04
N GLN A 142 -9.93 10.36 11.05
CA GLN A 142 -11.28 9.85 10.85
C GLN A 142 -11.53 8.60 11.69
N SER A 143 -12.79 8.25 11.94
CA SER A 143 -13.10 6.96 12.59
C SER A 143 -12.77 5.79 11.65
N SER A 144 -12.57 4.59 12.20
CA SER A 144 -12.38 3.38 11.38
C SER A 144 -13.53 3.15 10.41
N LEU A 145 -14.78 3.41 10.81
CA LEU A 145 -15.95 3.27 9.93
C LEU A 145 -15.95 4.31 8.79
N GLU A 146 -15.48 5.54 9.04
CA GLU A 146 -15.29 6.52 7.98
C GLU A 146 -14.14 6.12 7.06
N LEU A 147 -13.06 5.53 7.61
CA LEU A 147 -11.91 5.06 6.85
C LEU A 147 -12.30 3.97 5.86
N SER A 148 -13.11 2.97 6.26
CA SER A 148 -13.53 1.89 5.36
C SER A 148 -14.40 2.37 4.20
N LYS A 149 -15.11 3.49 4.38
CA LYS A 149 -16.00 4.09 3.38
C LYS A 149 -15.34 5.23 2.60
N ASN A 150 -14.09 5.54 2.89
CA ASN A 150 -13.38 6.64 2.27
C ASN A 150 -13.07 6.30 0.80
N PRO A 151 -13.53 7.10 -0.18
CA PRO A 151 -13.35 6.77 -1.61
C PRO A 151 -11.89 6.53 -2.02
N TYR A 152 -10.95 7.27 -1.43
CA TYR A 152 -9.52 7.06 -1.70
C TYR A 152 -9.01 5.73 -1.13
N ILE A 153 -9.45 5.37 0.08
CA ILE A 153 -9.08 4.11 0.74
C ILE A 153 -9.66 2.92 -0.02
N VAL A 154 -10.95 2.98 -0.39
CA VAL A 154 -11.61 1.94 -1.20
C VAL A 154 -10.92 1.80 -2.55
N ALA A 155 -10.60 2.89 -3.23
CA ALA A 155 -9.90 2.82 -4.52
C ALA A 155 -8.45 2.32 -4.42
N ARG A 156 -7.80 2.49 -3.26
CA ARG A 156 -6.44 2.03 -3.00
C ARG A 156 -6.37 0.58 -2.54
N TYR A 157 -7.33 0.11 -1.75
CA TYR A 157 -7.27 -1.20 -1.11
C TYR A 157 -8.33 -2.19 -1.63
N GLY A 158 -9.27 -1.76 -2.47
CA GLY A 158 -10.51 -2.52 -2.71
C GLY A 158 -11.45 -2.45 -1.50
N GLU A 159 -12.67 -2.97 -1.65
CA GLU A 159 -13.66 -2.97 -0.58
C GLU A 159 -13.19 -3.80 0.63
N GLU A 160 -12.79 -5.05 0.40
CA GLU A 160 -12.27 -5.92 1.46
C GLU A 160 -11.02 -5.35 2.13
N GLY A 161 -10.05 -4.84 1.35
CA GLY A 161 -8.84 -4.28 1.91
C GLY A 161 -9.11 -3.02 2.73
N ALA A 162 -10.09 -2.20 2.33
CA ALA A 162 -10.50 -1.02 3.09
C ALA A 162 -11.15 -1.39 4.44
N GLU A 163 -11.97 -2.45 4.47
CA GLU A 163 -12.53 -3.00 5.71
C GLU A 163 -11.45 -3.56 6.63
N LYS A 164 -10.50 -4.33 6.07
CA LYS A 164 -9.36 -4.88 6.81
C LYS A 164 -8.50 -3.78 7.45
N ILE A 165 -8.15 -2.74 6.69
CA ILE A 165 -7.37 -1.61 7.22
C ILE A 165 -8.15 -0.82 8.27
N ALA A 166 -9.47 -0.66 8.10
CA ALA A 166 -10.31 -0.04 9.12
C ALA A 166 -10.38 -0.89 10.40
N GLU A 167 -10.46 -2.21 10.30
CA GLU A 167 -10.43 -3.08 11.47
C GLU A 167 -9.07 -3.00 12.18
N VAL A 168 -7.95 -3.04 11.44
CA VAL A 168 -6.61 -2.82 12.01
C VAL A 168 -6.54 -1.47 12.72
N ALA A 169 -7.02 -0.39 12.06
CA ALA A 169 -7.06 0.94 12.65
C ALA A 169 -7.88 1.00 13.94
N SER A 170 -8.92 0.17 14.09
CA SER A 170 -9.75 0.12 15.31
C SER A 170 -9.03 -0.46 16.54
N LYS A 171 -7.88 -1.12 16.33
CA LYS A 171 -7.06 -1.68 17.42
C LYS A 171 -6.11 -0.66 18.05
N TYR A 172 -5.95 0.50 17.43
CA TYR A 172 -5.15 1.61 17.93
C TYR A 172 -5.96 2.48 18.89
N GLU A 173 -5.30 3.12 19.87
CA GLU A 173 -5.98 4.03 20.79
C GLU A 173 -6.50 5.28 20.04
N ASN A 174 -5.73 5.77 19.07
CA ASN A 174 -6.04 6.98 18.34
C ASN A 174 -6.69 6.71 16.98
N LYS A 175 -7.51 7.68 16.54
CA LYS A 175 -8.17 7.66 15.23
C LYS A 175 -7.14 7.55 14.08
N PRO A 176 -7.38 6.71 13.07
CA PRO A 176 -6.52 6.64 11.89
C PRO A 176 -6.43 7.98 11.17
N HIS A 177 -5.29 8.20 10.51
CA HIS A 177 -4.99 9.43 9.80
C HIS A 177 -4.62 9.16 8.34
N VAL A 178 -5.34 9.80 7.41
CA VAL A 178 -5.05 9.72 5.98
C VAL A 178 -4.19 10.93 5.57
N TRP A 179 -2.92 10.67 5.27
CA TRP A 179 -1.99 11.67 4.74
C TRP A 179 -2.16 11.80 3.23
N ASN A 180 -2.85 12.85 2.80
CA ASN A 180 -3.15 13.11 1.40
C ASN A 180 -3.39 14.60 1.16
N PHE A 181 -3.56 14.99 -0.11
CA PHE A 181 -3.80 16.36 -0.53
C PHE A 181 -5.31 16.65 -0.67
N ASN A 182 -5.72 17.86 -0.28
CA ASN A 182 -7.04 18.40 -0.64
C ASN A 182 -7.07 18.92 -2.09
N SER A 183 -5.92 19.34 -2.60
CA SER A 183 -5.67 19.76 -3.97
C SER A 183 -4.16 19.79 -4.22
N VAL A 184 -3.75 19.82 -5.49
CA VAL A 184 -2.37 20.07 -5.90
C VAL A 184 -2.34 21.13 -7.00
N ASP A 185 -1.29 21.95 -7.03
CA ASP A 185 -1.10 22.97 -8.07
C ASP A 185 -0.38 22.42 -9.31
N GLU A 186 0.33 21.30 -9.14
CA GLU A 186 1.06 20.59 -10.18
C GLU A 186 0.93 19.08 -9.98
N GLU A 187 1.24 18.30 -11.02
CA GLU A 187 1.22 16.85 -10.94
C GLU A 187 2.23 16.33 -9.91
N LYS A 188 1.79 15.42 -9.02
CA LYS A 188 2.66 14.82 -8.01
C LYS A 188 2.58 13.31 -8.06
N VAL A 189 3.73 12.65 -8.00
CA VAL A 189 3.84 11.20 -8.00
C VAL A 189 4.28 10.73 -6.63
N ARG A 190 3.51 9.83 -6.01
CA ARG A 190 3.80 9.23 -4.70
C ARG A 190 3.61 7.73 -4.75
N MET A 191 4.36 7.02 -3.92
CA MET A 191 4.14 5.60 -3.66
C MET A 191 3.34 5.43 -2.39
N SER A 192 2.36 4.53 -2.40
CA SER A 192 1.55 4.22 -1.23
C SER A 192 2.40 3.60 -0.11
N ALA A 193 2.14 4.05 1.12
CA ALA A 193 2.76 3.52 2.32
C ALA A 193 1.78 3.47 3.51
N LEU A 194 2.05 2.54 4.43
CA LEU A 194 1.28 2.30 5.65
C LEU A 194 2.23 2.29 6.87
N ASN A 195 1.83 2.91 7.97
CA ASN A 195 2.63 2.96 9.21
C ASN A 195 1.70 3.02 10.43
N GLY A 196 2.15 2.48 11.56
CA GLY A 196 1.43 2.38 12.84
C GLY A 196 1.76 3.48 13.85
N GLY A 197 2.51 4.51 13.44
CA GLY A 197 2.78 5.72 14.19
C GLY A 197 4.19 5.83 14.77
N TRP A 198 4.73 7.05 14.69
CA TRP A 198 5.98 7.51 15.30
C TRP A 198 5.70 8.07 16.71
N ASP A 199 6.68 7.94 17.61
CA ASP A 199 6.82 8.71 18.87
C ASP A 199 5.48 9.11 19.53
N PHE A 200 4.83 8.14 20.18
CA PHE A 200 3.69 8.32 21.11
C PHE A 200 2.29 8.56 20.53
N ASP A 201 2.09 8.58 19.21
CA ASP A 201 0.77 8.89 18.61
C ASP A 201 -0.15 7.67 18.33
N ASP A 202 0.31 6.46 18.68
CA ASP A 202 -0.36 5.15 18.57
C ASP A 202 -1.59 5.13 17.64
N ARG A 203 -1.35 5.31 16.32
CA ARG A 203 -2.40 5.31 15.30
C ARG A 203 -1.93 4.78 13.97
N LEU A 204 -2.87 4.27 13.20
CA LEU A 204 -2.62 3.90 11.81
C LEU A 204 -2.59 5.13 10.89
N TYR A 205 -1.51 5.23 10.13
CA TYR A 205 -1.25 6.22 9.10
C TYR A 205 -1.32 5.58 7.71
N VAL A 206 -2.22 6.09 6.88
CA VAL A 206 -2.34 5.70 5.47
C VAL A 206 -1.93 6.90 4.62
N GLY A 207 -0.87 6.78 3.84
CA GLY A 207 -0.36 7.91 3.06
C GLY A 207 0.43 7.50 1.83
N GLY A 208 1.08 8.47 1.20
CA GLY A 208 2.06 8.19 0.15
C GLY A 208 3.33 8.98 0.38
N CYS A 209 4.48 8.36 0.15
CA CYS A 209 5.78 9.01 0.26
C CYS A 209 6.39 9.30 -1.12
N ASP A 210 7.38 10.20 -1.14
CA ASP A 210 8.24 10.36 -2.31
C ASP A 210 9.02 9.05 -2.50
N TRP A 211 9.00 8.51 -3.72
CA TRP A 211 9.66 7.23 -4.02
C TRP A 211 11.20 7.29 -3.87
N ASN A 212 11.77 8.49 -3.74
CA ASN A 212 13.21 8.78 -3.65
C ASN A 212 13.65 9.37 -2.30
N ASP A 213 12.82 9.34 -1.27
CA ASP A 213 13.07 10.00 0.02
C ASP A 213 14.26 9.43 0.82
N GLY A 214 14.87 8.33 0.36
CA GLY A 214 16.02 7.70 0.99
C GLY A 214 15.69 6.96 2.30
N SER A 215 14.42 6.95 2.70
CA SER A 215 13.96 6.27 3.90
C SER A 215 14.19 4.75 3.78
N GLN A 216 14.58 4.11 4.88
CA GLN A 216 14.63 2.66 4.97
C GLN A 216 13.23 2.11 5.23
N VAL A 217 12.83 1.16 4.40
CA VAL A 217 11.44 0.72 4.35
C VAL A 217 11.36 -0.80 4.22
N ASN A 218 10.18 -1.35 4.53
CA ASN A 218 9.95 -2.79 4.51
C ASN A 218 8.84 -3.15 3.51
N ALA A 219 9.02 -4.26 2.80
CA ALA A 219 7.94 -4.91 2.07
C ALA A 219 8.16 -6.42 2.01
N PHE A 220 7.07 -7.19 2.01
CA PHE A 220 7.11 -8.65 1.90
C PHE A 220 6.84 -9.08 0.46
N GLY A 221 7.63 -10.00 -0.10
CA GLY A 221 7.35 -10.52 -1.43
C GLY A 221 6.23 -11.57 -1.40
N VAL A 222 5.28 -11.46 -2.32
CA VAL A 222 4.17 -12.42 -2.49
C VAL A 222 4.62 -13.58 -3.36
N CYS A 223 4.35 -14.80 -2.94
CA CYS A 223 4.56 -16.00 -3.75
C CYS A 223 3.57 -15.98 -4.91
N LYS A 224 4.06 -16.19 -6.14
CA LYS A 224 3.18 -16.36 -7.28
C LYS A 224 2.43 -17.68 -7.09
N GLU A 225 1.10 -17.66 -7.19
CA GLU A 225 0.34 -18.90 -7.30
C GLU A 225 0.86 -19.66 -8.53
N TYR A 226 1.07 -20.97 -8.37
CA TYR A 226 1.53 -21.87 -9.43
C TYR A 226 0.35 -22.39 -10.24
#